data_AF-A0A8H3L7N0-F1
#
_entry.id   AF-A0A8H3L7N0-F1
#
_cell.length_a   1.000
_cell.length_b   1.000
_cell.length_c   1.000
_cell.angle_alpha   90.00
_cell.angle_beta   90.00
_cell.angle_gamma   90.00
#
_symmetry.space_group_name_H-M   'P 1'
#
loop_
_entity.id
_entity.type
_entity.pdbx_description
1 polymer ?
#
loop_
_entity_poly.entity_id
_entity_poly.type
_entity_poly.pdbx_seq_one_letter_code
_entity_poly.pdbx_strand_id
1 'polypeptide(L)'
;MSTVTISGTQIRLWCLVRGSSSAFYVTIGRDNFIIDLKEVIKNKKQNEFANVDVDQLVLWRVDIDQSQIKTTSIDDILNEEDELENSGLTVGETLPNVEGNSVRVVVGIPEQPSVKRTYDQADLADNSAKICGELIQRFEIIPTKAEELQSLINRQLLRKLPVTSDEEQIYPEIKDYVCTTENERRSTIAKNISSAFTIDMKFSGNKSESMLHYPIDAMIRVPLETFNKYIGGALPIEIDRDKADSGTTTIGTKRPDFLCWTKKLLLFKGEEKASSGEFNTAVEELEEKFNVLDPICFGKIQFMIGYAIAGSTVRFYAIDGSVEAKKKPSILSPLTSELNASNLVDRFTILRTVVNIARIILTISDNIPNTLIPLGKRQKLGHSFITFLSDVVEKIILKVDLPYATNMDNRVNFLKKMYDYAKGHPGLVQVEKGPLFDKGKGIYRVVMKTRGIPCVSELKNENNVREMMKCILTGLARLHQGNFVHRDIRLPNVVYVPESPDKFNYVLIDFEHGFCNRRACNEKLSGYDDNTLTTAGYYTTTSDMYQLGKMLEALSSRISSDQGRGFVEELKSKKLTAELALKHSWINHSS
;
A
#
# COMPACT_ATOMS: atom_id res chain seq x y z
N MET A 1 -40.14 -17.23 40.09
CA MET A 1 -40.10 -17.18 38.61
C MET A 1 -41.54 -17.16 38.14
N SER A 2 -41.98 -16.05 37.53
CA SER A 2 -43.27 -15.99 36.87
C SER A 2 -43.17 -16.85 35.60
N THR A 3 -44.02 -17.87 35.47
CA THR A 3 -44.09 -18.70 34.27
C THR A 3 -45.12 -18.09 33.32
N VAL A 4 -44.64 -17.46 32.24
CA VAL A 4 -45.49 -16.96 31.16
C VAL A 4 -46.30 -18.14 30.62
N THR A 5 -47.63 -18.00 30.65
CA THR A 5 -48.54 -19.03 30.13
C THR A 5 -48.63 -18.89 28.61
N ILE A 6 -48.35 -19.98 27.88
CA ILE A 6 -48.43 -20.01 26.42
C ILE A 6 -49.91 -19.93 26.01
N SER A 7 -50.27 -18.88 25.30
CA SER A 7 -51.63 -18.63 24.81
C SER A 7 -51.71 -18.83 23.29
N GLY A 8 -52.67 -19.60 22.81
CA GLY A 8 -52.82 -19.88 21.37
C GLY A 8 -51.81 -20.89 20.81
N THR A 9 -51.61 -20.85 19.50
CA THR A 9 -50.71 -21.79 18.79
C THR A 9 -49.25 -21.50 19.16
N GLN A 10 -48.50 -22.52 19.57
CA GLN A 10 -47.09 -22.38 19.95
C GLN A 10 -46.19 -22.16 18.72
N ILE A 11 -45.29 -21.18 18.80
CA ILE A 11 -44.30 -20.88 17.76
C ILE A 11 -42.88 -20.85 18.34
N ARG A 12 -41.90 -21.13 17.48
CA ARG A 12 -40.47 -20.96 17.78
C ARG A 12 -39.98 -19.69 17.12
N LEU A 13 -39.47 -18.75 17.90
CA LEU A 13 -38.95 -17.47 17.42
C LEU A 13 -37.44 -17.44 17.61
N TRP A 14 -36.70 -17.14 16.53
CA TRP A 14 -35.26 -16.88 16.59
C TRP A 14 -35.01 -15.41 16.91
N CYS A 15 -34.17 -15.19 17.92
CA CYS A 15 -33.81 -13.91 18.49
C CYS A 15 -32.29 -13.71 18.42
N LEU A 16 -31.85 -12.45 18.36
CA LEU A 16 -30.45 -12.06 18.39
C LEU A 16 -30.27 -10.90 19.34
N VAL A 17 -29.30 -10.97 20.25
CA VAL A 17 -28.93 -9.82 21.08
C VAL A 17 -28.09 -8.86 20.22
N ARG A 18 -28.43 -7.57 20.22
CA ARG A 18 -27.68 -6.55 19.47
C ARG A 18 -26.20 -6.58 19.89
N GLY A 19 -25.29 -6.66 18.92
CA GLY A 19 -23.84 -6.83 19.15
C GLY A 19 -23.38 -8.29 19.37
N SER A 20 -24.30 -9.26 19.42
CA SER A 20 -23.96 -10.68 19.47
C SER A 20 -23.81 -11.28 18.07
N SER A 21 -22.95 -12.30 17.94
CA SER A 21 -22.74 -13.05 16.70
C SER A 21 -23.49 -14.39 16.66
N SER A 22 -24.33 -14.68 17.66
CA SER A 22 -25.03 -15.95 17.81
C SER A 22 -26.51 -15.76 18.13
N ALA A 23 -27.39 -16.27 17.26
CA ALA A 23 -28.82 -16.29 17.49
C ALA A 23 -29.23 -17.39 18.48
N PHE A 24 -30.36 -17.20 19.16
CA PHE A 24 -30.98 -18.18 20.05
C PHE A 24 -32.48 -18.22 19.79
N TYR A 25 -33.17 -19.30 20.18
CA TYR A 25 -34.62 -19.36 20.03
C TYR A 25 -35.35 -19.33 21.38
N VAL A 26 -36.55 -18.75 21.34
CA VAL A 26 -37.56 -18.80 22.40
C VAL A 26 -38.81 -19.49 21.89
N THR A 27 -39.68 -19.90 22.83
CA THR A 27 -40.95 -20.54 22.52
C THR A 27 -42.06 -19.78 23.21
N ILE A 28 -43.06 -19.36 22.44
CA ILE A 28 -44.17 -18.52 22.90
C ILE A 28 -45.43 -18.85 22.08
N GLY A 29 -46.61 -18.50 22.60
CA GLY A 29 -47.87 -18.64 21.88
C GLY A 29 -48.15 -17.45 20.96
N ARG A 30 -48.87 -17.67 19.86
CA ARG A 30 -49.27 -16.60 18.93
C ARG A 30 -50.19 -15.57 19.57
N ASP A 31 -50.98 -15.96 20.57
CA ASP A 31 -51.96 -15.09 21.22
C ASP A 31 -51.39 -14.42 22.48
N ASN A 32 -50.09 -14.61 22.76
CA ASN A 32 -49.38 -13.86 23.80
C ASN A 32 -49.08 -12.43 23.34
N PHE A 33 -48.94 -11.51 24.28
CA PHE A 33 -48.59 -10.12 24.00
C PHE A 33 -47.07 -9.91 23.86
N ILE A 34 -46.65 -8.76 23.34
CA ILE A 34 -45.21 -8.43 23.22
C ILE A 34 -44.51 -8.38 24.59
N ILE A 35 -45.21 -7.99 25.66
CA ILE A 35 -44.64 -8.01 27.01
C ILE A 35 -44.31 -9.43 27.49
N ASP A 36 -45.14 -10.42 27.14
CA ASP A 36 -44.89 -11.83 27.43
C ASP A 36 -43.64 -12.32 26.67
N LEU A 37 -43.43 -11.84 25.43
CA LEU A 37 -42.24 -12.14 24.64
C LEU A 37 -40.97 -11.58 25.29
N LYS A 38 -41.00 -10.34 25.79
CA LYS A 38 -39.88 -9.73 26.53
C LYS A 38 -39.53 -10.54 27.77
N GLU A 39 -40.53 -11.02 28.51
CA GLU A 39 -40.33 -11.83 29.72
C GLU A 39 -39.71 -13.21 29.39
N VAL A 40 -40.18 -13.89 28.35
CA VAL A 40 -39.61 -15.16 27.89
C VAL A 40 -38.15 -14.99 27.42
N ILE A 41 -37.84 -13.90 26.70
CA ILE A 41 -36.48 -13.58 26.25
C ILE A 41 -35.55 -13.34 27.45
N LYS A 42 -35.98 -12.51 28.42
CA LYS A 42 -35.20 -12.22 29.63
C LYS A 42 -34.90 -13.50 30.41
N ASN A 43 -35.90 -14.36 30.60
CA ASN A 43 -35.74 -15.64 31.29
C ASN A 43 -34.77 -16.58 30.55
N LYS A 44 -34.78 -16.58 29.20
CA LYS A 44 -33.87 -17.41 28.39
C LYS A 44 -32.41 -16.95 28.47
N LYS A 45 -32.18 -15.64 28.67
CA LYS A 45 -30.87 -14.99 28.72
C LYS A 45 -30.65 -14.27 30.06
N GLN A 46 -30.98 -14.96 31.15
CA GLN A 46 -31.05 -14.35 32.48
C GLN A 46 -29.75 -13.69 32.96
N ASN A 47 -28.58 -14.23 32.58
CA ASN A 47 -27.28 -13.64 32.92
C ASN A 47 -26.97 -12.37 32.11
N GLU A 48 -27.42 -12.33 30.85
CA GLU A 48 -27.15 -11.24 29.91
C GLU A 48 -28.03 -10.02 30.21
N PHE A 49 -29.21 -10.25 30.78
CA PHE A 49 -30.20 -9.22 31.13
C PHE A 49 -30.46 -9.12 32.64
N ALA A 50 -29.51 -9.52 33.48
CA ALA A 50 -29.69 -9.60 34.93
C ALA A 50 -30.07 -8.25 35.59
N ASN A 51 -29.60 -7.14 35.02
CA ASN A 51 -29.78 -5.78 35.54
C ASN A 51 -30.73 -4.90 34.71
N VAL A 52 -31.52 -5.50 33.82
CA VAL A 52 -32.41 -4.78 32.90
C VAL A 52 -33.85 -5.17 33.19
N ASP A 53 -34.74 -4.22 33.46
CA ASP A 53 -36.15 -4.55 33.68
C ASP A 53 -36.84 -5.03 32.39
N VAL A 54 -37.88 -5.86 32.49
CA VAL A 54 -38.51 -6.50 31.31
C VAL A 54 -39.09 -5.46 30.36
N ASP A 55 -39.66 -4.39 30.91
CA ASP A 55 -40.23 -3.25 30.19
C ASP A 55 -39.16 -2.38 29.50
N GLN A 56 -37.92 -2.40 30.00
CA GLN A 56 -36.79 -1.69 29.41
C GLN A 56 -36.30 -2.37 28.12
N LEU A 57 -36.41 -3.69 27.98
CA LEU A 57 -35.95 -4.37 26.75
C LEU A 57 -36.60 -3.78 25.50
N VAL A 58 -35.76 -3.39 24.53
CA VAL A 58 -36.19 -2.89 23.21
C VAL A 58 -36.14 -4.06 22.24
N LEU A 59 -37.21 -4.29 21.49
CA LEU A 59 -37.28 -5.37 20.51
C LEU A 59 -37.52 -4.77 19.14
N TRP A 60 -36.79 -5.23 18.12
CA TRP A 60 -37.06 -4.88 16.72
C TRP A 60 -37.47 -6.11 15.93
N ARG A 61 -38.48 -5.96 15.07
CA ARG A 61 -38.86 -6.96 14.08
C ARG A 61 -37.86 -6.95 12.93
N VAL A 62 -37.35 -8.12 12.56
CA VAL A 62 -36.41 -8.27 11.45
C VAL A 62 -36.69 -9.55 10.64
N ASP A 63 -36.04 -9.69 9.49
CA ASP A 63 -35.91 -10.96 8.77
C ASP A 63 -34.47 -11.13 8.30
N ILE A 64 -33.63 -11.76 9.12
CA ILE A 64 -32.20 -11.90 8.86
C ILE A 64 -31.85 -13.38 8.79
N ASP A 65 -31.29 -13.82 7.66
CA ASP A 65 -30.73 -15.16 7.55
C ASP A 65 -29.51 -15.28 8.50
N GLN A 66 -29.43 -16.37 9.27
CA GLN A 66 -28.35 -16.55 10.25
C GLN A 66 -26.94 -16.52 9.62
N SER A 67 -26.80 -16.85 8.34
CA SER A 67 -25.52 -16.74 7.61
C SER A 67 -25.03 -15.29 7.46
N GLN A 68 -25.94 -14.31 7.51
CA GLN A 68 -25.64 -12.89 7.32
C GLN A 68 -25.21 -12.18 8.61
N ILE A 69 -25.43 -12.79 9.78
CA ILE A 69 -25.10 -12.20 11.11
C ILE A 69 -23.61 -11.83 11.22
N LYS A 70 -22.71 -12.51 10.48
CA LYS A 70 -21.26 -12.26 10.52
C LYS A 70 -20.75 -11.30 9.46
N THR A 71 -21.56 -10.99 8.46
CA THR A 71 -21.13 -10.26 7.25
C THR A 71 -21.78 -8.89 7.13
N THR A 72 -22.84 -8.62 7.89
CA THR A 72 -23.62 -7.38 7.82
C THR A 72 -23.65 -6.72 9.19
N SER A 73 -23.50 -5.39 9.24
CA SER A 73 -23.73 -4.60 10.45
C SER A 73 -25.22 -4.63 10.78
N ILE A 74 -25.59 -5.21 11.93
CA ILE A 74 -26.99 -5.29 12.38
C ILE A 74 -27.58 -3.89 12.55
N ASP A 75 -26.76 -2.91 12.95
CA ASP A 75 -27.18 -1.52 13.14
C ASP A 75 -27.65 -0.85 11.84
N ASP A 76 -27.18 -1.30 10.68
CA ASP A 76 -27.61 -0.77 9.37
C ASP A 76 -28.97 -1.36 8.93
N ILE A 77 -29.47 -2.39 9.62
CA ILE A 77 -30.73 -3.11 9.32
C ILE A 77 -31.87 -2.64 10.24
N LEU A 78 -31.55 -2.12 11.44
CA LEU A 78 -32.53 -1.69 12.42
C LEU A 78 -33.14 -0.34 12.04
N ASN A 79 -34.46 -0.31 11.85
CA ASN A 79 -35.24 0.91 11.64
C ASN A 79 -36.14 1.18 12.84
N GLU A 80 -36.35 2.46 13.19
CA GLU A 80 -37.26 2.87 14.27
C GLU A 80 -38.71 2.43 14.00
N GLU A 81 -39.13 2.33 12.74
CA GLU A 81 -40.47 1.86 12.34
C GLU A 81 -40.71 0.37 12.61
N ASP A 82 -39.65 -0.41 12.82
CA ASP A 82 -39.71 -1.85 13.09
C ASP A 82 -39.59 -2.19 14.58
N GLU A 83 -39.51 -1.18 15.45
CA GLU A 83 -39.53 -1.38 16.90
C GLU A 83 -40.90 -1.93 17.36
N LEU A 84 -40.86 -3.02 18.13
CA LEU A 84 -42.05 -3.65 18.68
C LEU A 84 -42.43 -2.95 19.99
N GLU A 85 -43.36 -2.00 19.86
CA GLU A 85 -43.98 -1.35 21.01
C GLU A 85 -44.80 -2.34 21.85
N ASN A 86 -44.92 -2.06 23.15
CA ASN A 86 -45.86 -2.75 24.05
C ASN A 86 -47.31 -2.30 23.74
N SER A 87 -47.76 -2.59 22.52
CA SER A 87 -49.12 -2.35 22.05
C SER A 87 -50.05 -3.49 22.48
N GLY A 88 -51.37 -3.27 22.41
CA GLY A 88 -52.37 -4.33 22.65
C GLY A 88 -52.40 -5.44 21.60
N LEU A 89 -51.40 -5.51 20.71
CA LEU A 89 -51.28 -6.50 19.65
C LEU A 89 -50.56 -7.75 20.16
N THR A 90 -50.94 -8.89 19.61
CA THR A 90 -50.35 -10.19 19.92
C THR A 90 -49.09 -10.46 19.09
N VAL A 91 -48.28 -11.42 19.54
CA VAL A 91 -47.08 -11.90 18.83
C VAL A 91 -47.44 -12.39 17.42
N GLY A 92 -48.59 -13.05 17.26
CA GLY A 92 -49.08 -13.57 15.98
C GLY A 92 -49.47 -12.50 14.97
N GLU A 93 -49.89 -11.32 15.45
CA GLU A 93 -50.25 -10.14 14.62
C GLU A 93 -49.01 -9.32 14.24
N THR A 94 -48.05 -9.19 15.16
CA THR A 94 -46.84 -8.36 14.98
C THR A 94 -45.73 -9.06 14.18
N LEU A 95 -45.66 -10.40 14.28
CA LEU A 95 -44.65 -11.24 13.62
C LEU A 95 -45.34 -12.30 12.72
N PRO A 96 -45.87 -11.92 11.55
CA PRO A 96 -46.45 -12.89 10.61
C PRO A 96 -45.37 -13.79 9.99
N ASN A 97 -45.74 -15.01 9.59
CA ASN A 97 -44.90 -15.93 8.80
C ASN A 97 -43.54 -16.32 9.41
N VAL A 98 -43.55 -16.85 10.64
CA VAL A 98 -42.35 -17.24 11.41
C VAL A 98 -41.71 -18.58 10.97
N GLU A 99 -41.76 -18.91 9.67
CA GLU A 99 -41.20 -20.17 9.17
C GLU A 99 -39.70 -20.04 8.86
N GLY A 100 -38.96 -21.13 9.09
CA GLY A 100 -37.51 -21.22 8.82
C GLY A 100 -36.60 -20.85 9.99
N ASN A 101 -35.33 -20.57 9.68
CA ASN A 101 -34.27 -20.31 10.66
C ASN A 101 -33.82 -18.84 10.72
N SER A 102 -34.46 -17.93 10.00
CA SER A 102 -34.13 -16.50 10.07
C SER A 102 -34.36 -15.94 11.47
N VAL A 103 -33.49 -15.04 11.91
CA VAL A 103 -33.71 -14.20 13.09
C VAL A 103 -34.90 -13.29 12.79
N ARG A 104 -35.87 -13.28 13.70
CA ARG A 104 -37.11 -12.50 13.59
C ARG A 104 -37.20 -11.34 14.57
N VAL A 105 -36.38 -11.38 15.62
CA VAL A 105 -36.35 -10.37 16.67
C VAL A 105 -34.90 -10.03 17.04
N VAL A 106 -34.54 -8.75 16.98
CA VAL A 106 -33.31 -8.24 17.61
C VAL A 106 -33.66 -7.65 18.97
N VAL A 107 -32.86 -7.95 19.99
CA VAL A 107 -33.06 -7.53 21.38
C VAL A 107 -31.99 -6.51 21.76
N GLY A 108 -32.40 -5.32 22.15
CA GLY A 108 -31.57 -4.25 22.67
C GLY A 108 -31.88 -3.95 24.14
N ILE A 109 -30.90 -3.34 24.80
CA ILE A 109 -31.03 -2.75 26.14
C ILE A 109 -31.12 -1.24 25.90
N PRO A 110 -32.04 -0.50 26.55
CA PRO A 110 -32.13 0.93 26.35
C PRO A 110 -30.90 1.57 26.98
N GLU A 111 -30.32 2.57 26.30
CA GLU A 111 -29.33 3.44 26.90
C GLU A 111 -29.95 4.07 28.16
N GLN A 112 -29.25 4.01 29.30
CA GLN A 112 -29.72 4.65 30.53
C GLN A 112 -30.07 6.11 30.27
N PRO A 113 -31.08 6.67 30.95
CA PRO A 113 -31.58 8.00 30.64
C PRO A 113 -30.49 9.03 30.90
N SER A 114 -29.82 9.45 29.83
CA SER A 114 -29.22 10.78 29.79
C SER A 114 -30.35 11.75 30.07
N VAL A 115 -30.17 12.59 31.08
CA VAL A 115 -30.97 13.79 31.35
C VAL A 115 -31.47 14.34 30.01
N LYS A 116 -32.80 14.39 29.80
CA LYS A 116 -33.41 15.06 28.64
C LYS A 116 -33.00 16.53 28.66
N ARG A 117 -31.83 16.81 28.09
CA ARG A 117 -31.45 18.13 27.62
C ARG A 117 -31.98 18.17 26.19
N THR A 118 -32.91 19.07 25.97
CA THR A 118 -33.32 19.51 24.63
C THR A 118 -32.06 19.83 23.83
N TYR A 119 -31.76 19.02 22.83
CA TYR A 119 -30.69 19.29 21.88
C TYR A 119 -31.32 19.38 20.50
N ASP A 120 -31.22 20.56 19.92
CA ASP A 120 -31.42 20.74 18.48
C ASP A 120 -30.43 19.81 17.75
N GLN A 121 -30.96 18.87 16.97
CA GLN A 121 -30.18 17.93 16.15
C GLN A 121 -29.28 18.63 15.10
N ALA A 122 -29.39 19.95 14.95
CA ALA A 122 -28.75 20.73 13.90
C ALA A 122 -27.26 21.08 14.13
N ASP A 123 -26.69 20.89 15.34
CA ASP A 123 -25.37 21.48 15.67
C ASP A 123 -24.26 20.53 16.19
N LEU A 124 -24.40 19.20 16.10
CA LEU A 124 -23.35 18.28 16.58
C LEU A 124 -22.33 17.94 15.48
N ALA A 125 -21.44 18.89 15.18
CA ALA A 125 -20.37 18.74 14.19
C ALA A 125 -19.30 17.70 14.62
N ASP A 126 -18.81 16.89 13.65
CA ASP A 126 -17.63 16.03 13.84
C ASP A 126 -16.38 16.90 14.06
N ASN A 127 -15.89 16.95 15.31
CA ASN A 127 -14.75 17.77 15.70
C ASN A 127 -13.38 17.18 15.30
N SER A 128 -13.35 16.08 14.54
CA SER A 128 -12.10 15.42 14.12
C SER A 128 -11.12 16.37 13.43
N ALA A 129 -11.59 17.30 12.59
CA ALA A 129 -10.72 18.27 11.90
C ALA A 129 -9.97 19.18 12.88
N LYS A 130 -10.69 19.73 13.88
CA LYS A 130 -10.10 20.56 14.93
C LYS A 130 -9.08 19.77 15.75
N ILE A 131 -9.46 18.58 16.21
CA ILE A 131 -8.59 17.74 17.05
C ILE A 131 -7.33 17.33 16.29
N CYS A 132 -7.46 16.90 15.03
CA CYS A 132 -6.32 16.54 14.19
C CYS A 132 -5.41 17.74 13.92
N GLY A 133 -5.97 18.94 13.69
CA GLY A 133 -5.19 20.17 13.53
C GLY A 133 -4.38 20.54 14.77
N GLU A 134 -4.91 20.27 15.96
CA GLU A 134 -4.20 20.50 17.23
C GLU A 134 -3.12 19.43 17.50
N LEU A 135 -3.38 18.16 17.17
CA LEU A 135 -2.45 17.05 17.37
C LEU A 135 -1.29 17.05 16.35
N ILE A 136 -1.59 17.29 15.08
CA ILE A 136 -0.67 17.08 13.96
C ILE A 136 -0.03 18.41 13.57
N GLN A 137 0.87 18.90 14.42
CA GLN A 137 1.70 20.08 14.16
C GLN A 137 3.15 19.69 13.84
N ARG A 138 3.77 20.48 12.95
CA ARG A 138 5.17 20.32 12.56
C ARG A 138 6.11 20.41 13.76
N PHE A 139 7.23 19.71 13.67
CA PHE A 139 8.38 19.96 14.54
C PHE A 139 9.18 21.17 14.04
N GLU A 140 9.89 21.82 14.95
CA GLU A 140 10.80 22.93 14.62
C GLU A 140 12.03 22.46 13.84
N ILE A 141 12.41 21.18 14.02
CA ILE A 141 13.56 20.54 13.38
C ILE A 141 13.05 19.64 12.26
N ILE A 142 13.61 19.80 11.06
CA ILE A 142 13.41 18.88 9.94
C ILE A 142 14.44 17.76 10.07
N PRO A 143 14.06 16.54 10.48
CA PRO A 143 15.03 15.47 10.64
C PRO A 143 15.55 15.01 9.29
N THR A 144 16.85 14.71 9.24
CA THR A 144 17.53 14.09 8.10
C THR A 144 18.30 12.84 8.47
N LYS A 145 18.53 12.57 9.77
CA LYS A 145 19.28 11.42 10.27
C LYS A 145 18.49 10.58 11.27
N ALA A 146 18.86 9.31 11.40
CA ALA A 146 18.19 8.36 12.29
C ALA A 146 18.28 8.76 13.78
N GLU A 147 19.43 9.28 14.22
CA GLU A 147 19.69 9.70 15.61
C GLU A 147 18.76 10.83 16.11
N GLU A 148 18.23 11.64 15.19
CA GLU A 148 17.33 12.75 15.52
C GLU A 148 15.92 12.24 15.89
N LEU A 149 15.54 11.06 15.39
CA LEU A 149 14.18 10.51 15.53
C LEU A 149 13.85 10.12 16.97
N GLN A 150 14.82 9.68 17.77
CA GLN A 150 14.59 9.22 19.13
C GLN A 150 13.83 10.25 19.97
N SER A 151 14.27 11.51 19.89
CA SER A 151 13.69 12.63 20.63
C SER A 151 12.31 13.03 20.09
N LEU A 152 12.11 12.94 18.77
CA LEU A 152 10.86 13.32 18.10
C LEU A 152 9.75 12.30 18.35
N ILE A 153 10.08 11.00 18.27
CA ILE A 153 9.14 9.89 18.46
C ILE A 153 8.65 9.82 19.91
N ASN A 154 9.53 10.07 20.88
CA ASN A 154 9.20 10.02 22.30
C ASN A 154 8.65 11.35 22.86
N ARG A 155 8.46 12.37 22.00
CA ARG A 155 7.90 13.65 22.43
C ARG A 155 6.47 13.48 22.94
N GLN A 156 6.12 14.17 24.01
CA GLN A 156 4.75 14.19 24.52
C GLN A 156 3.79 14.75 23.46
N LEU A 157 2.56 14.23 23.45
CA LEU A 157 1.50 14.74 22.60
C LEU A 157 1.10 16.16 23.02
N LEU A 158 0.67 16.96 22.05
CA LEU A 158 0.28 18.36 22.27
C LEU A 158 -1.02 18.48 23.07
N ARG A 159 -1.80 17.39 23.14
CA ARG A 159 -3.01 17.23 23.94
C ARG A 159 -3.25 15.75 24.22
N LYS A 160 -4.13 15.46 25.19
CA LYS A 160 -4.65 14.10 25.41
C LYS A 160 -5.43 13.60 24.19
N LEU A 161 -5.42 12.30 23.97
CA LEU A 161 -6.18 11.68 22.88
C LEU A 161 -7.67 11.62 23.24
N PRO A 162 -8.57 11.97 22.31
CA PRO A 162 -10.00 11.89 22.56
C PRO A 162 -10.46 10.43 22.56
N VAL A 163 -11.37 10.07 23.47
CA VAL A 163 -12.00 8.76 23.56
C VAL A 163 -13.52 8.88 23.74
N THR A 164 -14.27 7.77 23.67
CA THR A 164 -15.73 7.80 23.45
C THR A 164 -16.59 7.53 24.67
N SER A 165 -16.09 6.80 25.66
CA SER A 165 -16.88 6.15 26.71
C SER A 165 -16.19 6.23 28.08
N ASP A 166 -15.59 7.38 28.40
CA ASP A 166 -14.92 7.61 29.69
C ASP A 166 -13.84 6.56 30.00
N GLU A 167 -13.10 6.14 28.98
CA GLU A 167 -12.05 5.13 29.08
C GLU A 167 -10.98 5.53 30.12
N GLU A 168 -10.76 6.83 30.37
CA GLU A 168 -9.90 7.32 31.46
C GLU A 168 -10.40 6.96 32.88
N GLN A 169 -11.71 6.75 33.04
CA GLN A 169 -12.34 6.35 34.30
C GLN A 169 -12.40 4.82 34.41
N ILE A 170 -12.70 4.14 33.29
CA ILE A 170 -12.76 2.68 33.21
C ILE A 170 -11.37 2.06 33.39
N TYR A 171 -10.34 2.70 32.85
CA TYR A 171 -8.95 2.26 32.87
C TYR A 171 -8.05 3.33 33.48
N PRO A 172 -7.92 3.38 34.83
CA PRO A 172 -7.18 4.42 35.53
C PRO A 172 -5.72 4.58 35.10
N GLU A 173 -5.10 3.54 34.55
CA GLU A 173 -3.72 3.55 34.05
C GLU A 173 -3.51 4.43 32.80
N ILE A 174 -4.57 4.75 32.05
CA ILE A 174 -4.48 5.63 30.86
C ILE A 174 -5.07 7.02 31.07
N LYS A 175 -5.52 7.34 32.28
CA LYS A 175 -6.22 8.60 32.59
C LYS A 175 -5.44 9.88 32.23
N ASP A 176 -4.11 9.80 32.29
CA ASP A 176 -3.24 10.95 32.01
C ASP A 176 -2.98 11.12 30.51
N TYR A 177 -3.45 10.18 29.69
CA TYR A 177 -3.18 10.11 28.26
C TYR A 177 -4.41 10.35 27.39
N VAL A 178 -5.59 10.00 27.90
CA VAL A 178 -6.86 10.12 27.17
C VAL A 178 -7.85 11.01 27.91
N CYS A 179 -8.84 11.53 27.18
CA CYS A 179 -9.94 12.27 27.77
C CYS A 179 -11.23 12.12 26.96
N THR A 180 -12.34 12.07 27.66
CA THR A 180 -13.68 12.15 27.10
C THR A 180 -14.20 13.56 27.27
N THR A 181 -14.62 14.19 26.17
CA THR A 181 -15.32 15.47 26.22
C THR A 181 -16.61 15.36 25.41
N GLU A 182 -17.69 15.97 25.90
CA GLU A 182 -19.02 15.85 25.27
C GLU A 182 -19.03 16.22 23.79
N ASN A 183 -18.27 17.26 23.42
CA ASN A 183 -18.19 17.73 22.04
C ASN A 183 -17.30 16.83 21.16
N GLU A 184 -16.36 16.08 21.73
CA GLU A 184 -15.39 15.31 20.95
C GLU A 184 -15.70 13.82 20.91
N ARG A 185 -16.42 13.26 21.89
CA ARG A 185 -16.69 11.81 22.01
C ARG A 185 -17.43 11.20 20.81
N ARG A 186 -18.09 12.03 19.99
CA ARG A 186 -18.77 11.60 18.74
C ARG A 186 -17.89 11.72 17.50
N SER A 187 -16.71 12.31 17.62
CA SER A 187 -15.79 12.53 16.51
C SER A 187 -15.25 11.21 15.99
N THR A 188 -15.05 11.13 14.67
CA THR A 188 -14.46 9.95 14.03
C THR A 188 -13.11 9.58 14.62
N ILE A 189 -12.25 10.57 14.92
CA ILE A 189 -10.97 10.30 15.58
C ILE A 189 -11.13 9.66 16.97
N ALA A 190 -12.11 10.10 17.77
CA ALA A 190 -12.35 9.53 19.11
C ALA A 190 -12.77 8.06 19.01
N LYS A 191 -13.64 7.73 18.04
CA LYS A 191 -14.05 6.34 17.76
C LYS A 191 -12.87 5.46 17.36
N ASN A 192 -12.00 5.96 16.48
CA ASN A 192 -10.83 5.22 16.02
C ASN A 192 -9.80 4.99 17.14
N ILE A 193 -9.54 6.00 17.97
CA ILE A 193 -8.66 5.87 19.14
C ILE A 193 -9.27 4.87 20.15
N SER A 194 -10.56 4.98 20.45
CA SER A 194 -11.23 4.07 21.39
C SER A 194 -11.24 2.63 20.89
N SER A 195 -11.42 2.42 19.58
CA SER A 195 -11.28 1.12 18.94
C SER A 195 -9.87 0.55 19.14
N ALA A 196 -8.82 1.35 18.98
CA ALA A 196 -7.45 0.92 19.24
C ALA A 196 -7.21 0.47 20.70
N PHE A 197 -7.89 1.08 21.69
CA PHE A 197 -7.80 0.67 23.10
C PHE A 197 -8.63 -0.57 23.44
N THR A 198 -9.72 -0.81 22.73
CA THR A 198 -10.70 -1.87 23.05
C THR A 198 -10.57 -3.12 22.17
N ILE A 199 -9.83 -3.04 21.06
CA ILE A 199 -9.64 -4.17 20.14
C ILE A 199 -8.97 -5.36 20.83
N ASP A 200 -9.48 -6.57 20.58
CA ASP A 200 -8.91 -7.77 21.19
C ASP A 200 -7.58 -8.15 20.52
N MET A 201 -6.52 -8.17 21.32
CA MET A 201 -5.17 -8.62 20.92
C MET A 201 -4.84 -10.02 21.46
N LYS A 202 -5.78 -10.70 22.13
CA LYS A 202 -5.59 -12.06 22.66
C LYS A 202 -5.89 -13.08 21.57
N PHE A 203 -4.87 -13.39 20.77
CA PHE A 203 -4.97 -14.45 19.77
C PHE A 203 -4.78 -15.82 20.43
N SER A 204 -5.83 -16.65 20.42
CA SER A 204 -5.73 -18.07 20.80
C SER A 204 -5.42 -18.94 19.57
N GLY A 205 -4.23 -19.56 19.56
CA GLY A 205 -3.82 -20.77 18.79
C GLY A 205 -3.93 -20.78 17.25
N ASN A 206 -2.82 -21.08 16.56
CA ASN A 206 -2.69 -21.45 15.13
C ASN A 206 -3.65 -20.75 14.14
N LYS A 207 -3.51 -19.43 13.96
CA LYS A 207 -4.24 -18.68 12.92
C LYS A 207 -3.29 -17.93 11.99
N SER A 208 -3.76 -17.62 10.78
CA SER A 208 -2.98 -16.98 9.72
C SER A 208 -2.64 -15.52 10.05
N GLU A 209 -1.48 -15.07 9.56
CA GLU A 209 -0.98 -13.68 9.62
C GLU A 209 -2.03 -12.63 9.23
N SER A 210 -2.90 -12.97 8.26
CA SER A 210 -4.00 -12.13 7.80
C SER A 210 -5.00 -11.71 8.90
N MET A 211 -5.10 -12.46 10.00
CA MET A 211 -5.96 -12.11 11.14
C MET A 211 -5.35 -11.05 12.06
N LEU A 212 -4.04 -10.79 11.97
CA LEU A 212 -3.37 -9.71 12.69
C LEU A 212 -3.55 -8.34 12.03
N HIS A 213 -3.78 -8.31 10.72
CA HIS A 213 -3.84 -7.05 9.96
C HIS A 213 -4.86 -6.07 10.53
N TYR A 214 -6.06 -6.54 10.91
CA TYR A 214 -7.13 -5.69 11.44
C TYR A 214 -6.73 -4.99 12.76
N PRO A 215 -6.28 -5.71 13.80
CA PRO A 215 -5.79 -5.09 15.03
C PRO A 215 -4.60 -4.15 14.84
N ILE A 216 -3.64 -4.51 13.98
CA ILE A 216 -2.48 -3.66 13.70
C ILE A 216 -2.92 -2.39 12.98
N ASP A 217 -3.81 -2.52 11.99
CA ASP A 217 -4.38 -1.40 11.27
C ASP A 217 -5.10 -0.42 12.20
N ALA A 218 -5.86 -0.91 13.19
CA ALA A 218 -6.55 -0.05 14.16
C ALA A 218 -5.58 0.85 14.94
N MET A 219 -4.36 0.39 15.21
CA MET A 219 -3.35 1.16 15.95
C MET A 219 -2.42 1.99 15.06
N ILE A 220 -2.21 1.60 13.80
CA ILE A 220 -1.20 2.23 12.91
C ILE A 220 -1.86 2.88 11.69
N ARG A 221 -2.46 2.08 10.79
CA ARG A 221 -2.98 2.56 9.50
C ARG A 221 -4.18 3.49 9.66
N VAL A 222 -5.19 3.06 10.43
CA VAL A 222 -6.45 3.80 10.61
C VAL A 222 -6.19 5.18 11.22
N PRO A 223 -5.36 5.35 12.27
CA PRO A 223 -5.00 6.68 12.76
C PRO A 223 -4.32 7.54 11.69
N LEU A 224 -3.35 7.02 10.93
CA LEU A 224 -2.66 7.76 9.87
C LEU A 224 -3.62 8.25 8.77
N GLU A 225 -4.48 7.37 8.27
CA GLU A 225 -5.50 7.71 7.27
C GLU A 225 -6.50 8.74 7.81
N THR A 226 -6.89 8.61 9.09
CA THR A 226 -7.77 9.56 9.77
C THR A 226 -7.13 10.94 9.85
N PHE A 227 -5.86 11.03 10.27
CA PHE A 227 -5.13 12.29 10.33
C PHE A 227 -5.10 12.96 8.96
N ASN A 228 -4.71 12.22 7.91
CA ASN A 228 -4.68 12.75 6.55
C ASN A 228 -6.03 13.30 6.09
N LYS A 229 -7.11 12.52 6.29
CA LYS A 229 -8.47 12.94 5.94
C LYS A 229 -8.86 14.25 6.62
N TYR A 230 -8.63 14.35 7.94
CA TYR A 230 -9.18 15.43 8.75
C TYR A 230 -8.29 16.68 8.84
N ILE A 231 -7.02 16.62 8.41
CA ILE A 231 -6.22 17.83 8.17
C ILE A 231 -6.33 18.34 6.72
N GLY A 232 -7.37 17.93 5.99
CA GLY A 232 -7.67 18.41 4.64
C GLY A 232 -6.70 17.89 3.58
N GLY A 233 -6.12 16.70 3.76
CA GLY A 233 -5.14 16.14 2.83
C GLY A 233 -3.73 16.71 2.99
N ALA A 234 -3.48 17.58 3.97
CA ALA A 234 -2.19 18.21 4.19
C ALA A 234 -1.08 17.26 4.65
N LEU A 235 -1.42 16.02 5.02
CA LEU A 235 -0.47 14.95 5.33
C LEU A 235 -0.35 14.06 4.08
N PRO A 236 0.60 14.28 3.16
CA PRO A 236 0.56 13.68 1.83
C PRO A 236 1.02 12.22 1.84
N ILE A 237 0.25 11.35 2.51
CA ILE A 237 0.55 9.94 2.69
C ILE A 237 -0.17 9.08 1.66
N GLU A 238 0.53 8.03 1.23
CA GLU A 238 -0.05 6.90 0.53
C GLU A 238 0.38 5.64 1.26
N ILE A 239 -0.56 4.74 1.53
CA ILE A 239 -0.30 3.49 2.26
C ILE A 239 -0.64 2.32 1.34
N ASP A 240 0.22 1.32 1.34
CA ASP A 240 -0.03 0.03 0.69
C ASP A 240 0.36 -1.09 1.66
N ARG A 241 -0.36 -2.20 1.57
CA ARG A 241 -0.04 -3.44 2.28
C ARG A 241 0.28 -4.50 1.26
N ASP A 242 1.26 -5.36 1.57
CA ASP A 242 1.41 -6.55 0.76
C ASP A 242 0.23 -7.48 1.04
N LYS A 243 -0.76 -7.44 0.15
CA LYS A 243 -1.79 -8.48 0.13
C LYS A 243 -1.04 -9.73 -0.30
N ALA A 244 -1.25 -10.84 0.40
CA ALA A 244 -0.82 -12.16 -0.05
C ALA A 244 -1.43 -12.44 -1.43
N ASP A 245 -0.81 -11.91 -2.48
CA ASP A 245 -1.02 -12.33 -3.84
C ASP A 245 -0.64 -13.80 -3.80
N SER A 246 -1.62 -14.66 -4.11
CA SER A 246 -1.56 -16.12 -4.11
C SER A 246 -0.57 -16.70 -5.15
N GLY A 247 0.54 -16.03 -5.40
CA GLY A 247 1.69 -16.52 -6.14
C GLY A 247 2.96 -16.15 -5.39
N THR A 248 3.45 -17.11 -4.59
CA THR A 248 4.82 -17.25 -4.09
C THR A 248 5.84 -16.97 -5.20
N THR A 249 6.14 -15.70 -5.41
CA THR A 249 7.31 -15.28 -6.17
C THR A 249 8.34 -14.81 -5.16
N THR A 250 9.62 -15.15 -5.37
CA THR A 250 10.80 -14.71 -4.58
C THR A 250 10.96 -13.17 -4.44
N ILE A 251 9.95 -12.40 -4.84
CA ILE A 251 9.89 -10.95 -4.87
C ILE A 251 8.88 -10.44 -3.83
N GLY A 252 7.78 -11.18 -3.56
CA GLY A 252 6.92 -10.92 -2.40
C GLY A 252 7.71 -11.03 -1.10
N THR A 253 8.63 -12.00 -1.03
CA THR A 253 9.56 -12.15 0.10
C THR A 253 10.57 -11.00 0.26
N LYS A 254 10.68 -10.10 -0.72
CA LYS A 254 11.59 -8.93 -0.66
C LYS A 254 10.86 -7.63 -0.31
N ARG A 255 9.53 -7.64 -0.28
CA ARG A 255 8.70 -6.46 -0.02
C ARG A 255 8.19 -6.51 1.44
N PRO A 256 8.21 -5.38 2.16
CA PRO A 256 7.59 -5.27 3.48
C PRO A 256 6.07 -5.41 3.46
N ASP A 257 5.50 -5.89 4.56
CA ASP A 257 4.06 -6.11 4.73
C ASP A 257 3.27 -4.80 4.76
N PHE A 258 3.87 -3.74 5.32
CA PHE A 258 3.31 -2.39 5.38
C PHE A 258 4.27 -1.38 4.78
N LEU A 259 3.75 -0.48 3.94
CA LEU A 259 4.50 0.60 3.32
C LEU A 259 3.69 1.90 3.37
N CYS A 260 4.34 2.99 3.78
CA CYS A 260 3.76 4.32 3.84
C CYS A 260 4.73 5.33 3.23
N TRP A 261 4.32 5.90 2.09
CA TRP A 261 5.05 6.94 1.39
C TRP A 261 4.53 8.32 1.78
N THR A 262 5.42 9.30 1.76
CA THR A 262 5.05 10.71 1.67
C THR A 262 5.54 11.27 0.33
N LYS A 263 4.61 11.71 -0.52
CA LYS A 263 4.86 11.96 -1.95
C LYS A 263 5.50 10.72 -2.61
N LYS A 264 6.80 10.76 -2.91
CA LYS A 264 7.55 9.64 -3.49
C LYS A 264 8.55 9.00 -2.52
N LEU A 265 8.76 9.56 -1.34
CA LEU A 265 9.68 9.03 -0.35
C LEU A 265 9.01 7.93 0.47
N LEU A 266 9.57 6.72 0.50
CA LEU A 266 9.14 5.69 1.44
C LEU A 266 9.72 6.02 2.82
N LEU A 267 8.89 6.49 3.75
CA LEU A 267 9.38 6.94 5.07
C LEU A 267 9.09 5.93 6.17
N PHE A 268 8.01 5.16 6.05
CA PHE A 268 7.55 4.27 7.10
C PHE A 268 7.18 2.90 6.54
N LYS A 269 7.71 1.83 7.13
CA LYS A 269 7.41 0.45 6.75
C LYS A 269 7.22 -0.45 7.97
N GLY A 270 6.68 -1.65 7.76
CA GLY A 270 6.57 -2.64 8.82
C GLY A 270 6.63 -4.08 8.32
N GLU A 271 7.02 -4.96 9.25
CA GLU A 271 6.95 -6.42 9.10
C GLU A 271 6.09 -7.00 10.23
N GLU A 272 5.26 -7.98 9.87
CA GLU A 272 4.24 -8.54 10.74
C GLU A 272 4.35 -10.08 10.75
N LYS A 273 4.31 -10.69 11.94
CA LYS A 273 4.31 -12.16 12.11
C LYS A 273 3.20 -12.61 13.03
N ALA A 274 2.62 -13.77 12.74
CA ALA A 274 1.47 -14.31 13.46
C ALA A 274 1.80 -14.61 14.94
N SER A 275 2.94 -15.27 15.19
CA SER A 275 3.30 -15.77 16.52
C SER A 275 4.31 -14.87 17.20
N SER A 276 4.12 -14.53 18.49
CA SER A 276 5.10 -13.76 19.26
C SER A 276 6.48 -14.41 19.35
N GLY A 277 6.59 -15.74 19.15
CA GLY A 277 7.88 -16.42 19.05
C GLY A 277 8.69 -16.06 17.78
N GLU A 278 8.04 -15.44 16.79
CA GLU A 278 8.64 -15.02 15.51
C GLU A 278 9.05 -13.54 15.52
N PHE A 279 9.10 -12.90 16.70
CA PHE A 279 9.45 -11.48 16.80
C PHE A 279 10.83 -11.16 16.22
N ASN A 280 11.84 -11.98 16.50
CA ASN A 280 13.17 -11.78 15.92
C ASN A 280 13.15 -11.97 14.40
N THR A 281 12.34 -12.89 13.87
CA THR A 281 12.16 -13.05 12.41
C THR A 281 11.54 -11.81 11.79
N ALA A 282 10.55 -11.18 12.44
CA ALA A 282 10.00 -9.90 11.98
C ALA A 282 11.07 -8.79 11.96
N VAL A 283 11.94 -8.74 12.98
CA VAL A 283 13.05 -7.77 13.06
C VAL A 283 14.11 -8.02 11.99
N GLU A 284 14.49 -9.28 11.77
CA GLU A 284 15.44 -9.68 10.72
C GLU A 284 14.90 -9.30 9.33
N GLU A 285 13.65 -9.63 9.01
CA GLU A 285 13.03 -9.23 7.74
C GLU A 285 12.93 -7.70 7.60
N LEU A 286 12.69 -6.99 8.72
CA LEU A 286 12.67 -5.52 8.72
C LEU A 286 14.06 -4.96 8.42
N GLU A 287 15.13 -5.61 8.88
CA GLU A 287 16.50 -5.23 8.61
C GLU A 287 16.97 -5.63 7.20
N GLU A 288 16.43 -6.69 6.61
CA GLU A 288 16.85 -7.16 5.28
C GLU A 288 16.10 -6.45 4.14
N LYS A 289 14.80 -6.24 4.29
CA LYS A 289 13.95 -5.66 3.25
C LYS A 289 14.13 -4.14 3.21
N PHE A 290 14.49 -3.59 2.05
CA PHE A 290 14.63 -2.13 1.82
C PHE A 290 15.67 -1.44 2.72
N ASN A 291 16.76 -2.15 3.02
CA ASN A 291 17.83 -1.70 3.91
C ASN A 291 18.90 -0.82 3.27
N VAL A 292 18.83 -0.62 1.95
CA VAL A 292 19.70 0.31 1.21
C VAL A 292 18.95 1.60 0.91
N LEU A 293 19.31 2.67 1.63
CA LEU A 293 18.77 4.01 1.44
C LEU A 293 19.53 4.74 0.34
N ASP A 294 19.32 4.29 -0.90
CA ASP A 294 19.92 4.88 -2.10
C ASP A 294 19.48 6.35 -2.26
N PRO A 295 20.40 7.32 -2.47
CA PRO A 295 20.06 8.73 -2.67
C PRO A 295 19.03 8.97 -3.79
N ILE A 296 18.94 8.07 -4.77
CA ILE A 296 17.94 8.14 -5.85
C ILE A 296 16.49 7.98 -5.35
N CYS A 297 16.32 7.28 -4.22
CA CYS A 297 15.04 7.02 -3.57
C CYS A 297 14.81 7.92 -2.35
N PHE A 298 15.86 8.37 -1.66
CA PHE A 298 15.76 9.08 -0.38
C PHE A 298 16.27 10.53 -0.39
N GLY A 299 17.01 10.95 -1.42
CA GLY A 299 17.57 12.29 -1.51
C GLY A 299 18.52 12.60 -0.35
N LYS A 300 18.19 13.63 0.44
CA LYS A 300 18.97 14.04 1.62
C LYS A 300 18.55 13.32 2.91
N ILE A 301 17.43 12.61 2.91
CA ILE A 301 16.95 11.87 4.07
C ILE A 301 17.78 10.58 4.19
N GLN A 302 18.39 10.37 5.35
CA GLN A 302 19.27 9.22 5.62
C GLN A 302 18.66 8.27 6.65
N PHE A 303 17.33 8.25 6.77
CA PHE A 303 16.62 7.33 7.64
C PHE A 303 15.32 6.84 7.03
N MET A 304 14.84 5.73 7.58
CA MET A 304 13.46 5.26 7.45
C MET A 304 12.96 4.86 8.84
N ILE A 305 11.66 4.96 9.08
CA ILE A 305 11.02 4.45 10.29
C ILE A 305 10.49 3.05 9.99
N GLY A 306 10.73 2.10 10.88
CA GLY A 306 10.27 0.72 10.79
C GLY A 306 9.48 0.32 12.03
N TYR A 307 8.56 -0.63 11.89
CA TYR A 307 8.07 -1.40 13.03
C TYR A 307 8.17 -2.90 12.76
N ALA A 308 8.43 -3.66 13.81
CA ALA A 308 8.27 -5.11 13.81
C ALA A 308 7.15 -5.46 14.79
N ILE A 309 6.24 -6.33 14.38
CA ILE A 309 5.22 -6.91 15.25
C ILE A 309 5.16 -8.41 15.10
N ALA A 310 5.04 -9.12 16.23
CA ALA A 310 4.77 -10.54 16.26
C ALA A 310 3.79 -10.90 17.38
N GLY A 311 2.61 -11.40 17.01
CA GLY A 311 1.47 -11.52 17.93
C GLY A 311 1.13 -10.17 18.58
N SER A 312 1.29 -10.04 19.91
CA SER A 312 1.11 -8.76 20.61
C SER A 312 2.40 -7.98 20.90
N THR A 313 3.57 -8.51 20.53
CA THR A 313 4.87 -7.87 20.78
C THR A 313 5.18 -6.88 19.66
N VAL A 314 5.42 -5.61 19.98
CA VAL A 314 5.67 -4.52 19.02
C VAL A 314 6.94 -3.77 19.39
N ARG A 315 7.73 -3.36 18.40
CA ARG A 315 8.78 -2.35 18.58
C ARG A 315 8.96 -1.49 17.34
N PHE A 316 9.20 -0.20 17.53
CA PHE A 316 9.55 0.73 16.47
C PHE A 316 11.06 0.94 16.40
N TYR A 317 11.57 1.15 15.19
CA TYR A 317 12.99 1.30 14.88
C TYR A 317 13.23 2.46 13.92
N ALA A 318 14.37 3.11 14.09
CA ALA A 318 14.99 3.91 13.05
C ALA A 318 15.91 2.99 12.24
N ILE A 319 15.79 3.05 10.93
CA ILE A 319 16.69 2.38 9.98
C ILE A 319 17.70 3.42 9.54
N ASP A 320 18.95 3.25 9.93
CA ASP A 320 20.03 4.21 9.68
C ASP A 320 20.66 3.97 8.30
N GLY A 321 20.48 4.93 7.39
CA GLY A 321 20.99 4.90 6.02
C GLY A 321 22.41 5.43 5.87
N SER A 322 23.08 5.84 6.95
CA SER A 322 24.44 6.36 6.90
C SER A 322 25.46 5.30 6.47
N VAL A 323 26.59 5.75 5.94
CA VAL A 323 27.70 4.85 5.57
C VAL A 323 28.29 4.18 6.82
N GLU A 324 28.25 4.88 7.95
CA GLU A 324 28.69 4.42 9.25
C GLU A 324 27.80 3.29 9.79
N ALA A 325 26.48 3.37 9.58
CA ALA A 325 25.55 2.32 10.01
C ALA A 325 25.87 0.96 9.39
N LYS A 326 26.30 0.93 8.11
CA LYS A 326 26.69 -0.30 7.42
C LYS A 326 27.90 -1.02 8.04
N LYS A 327 28.64 -0.35 8.95
CA LYS A 327 29.77 -0.93 9.69
C LYS A 327 29.33 -1.51 11.04
N LYS A 328 28.12 -1.20 11.51
CA LYS A 328 27.56 -1.71 12.77
C LYS A 328 26.96 -3.11 12.54
N PRO A 329 26.79 -3.92 13.61
CA PRO A 329 26.14 -5.22 13.52
C PRO A 329 24.69 -5.16 13.04
N SER A 330 24.00 -4.05 13.31
CA SER A 330 22.66 -3.78 12.83
C SER A 330 22.51 -2.31 12.45
N ILE A 331 21.76 -2.04 11.39
CA ILE A 331 21.34 -0.69 10.98
C ILE A 331 20.09 -0.21 11.73
N LEU A 332 19.45 -1.11 12.49
CA LEU A 332 18.25 -0.80 13.27
C LEU A 332 18.64 -0.18 14.62
N SER A 333 18.07 0.97 14.91
CA SER A 333 18.16 1.64 16.22
C SER A 333 16.77 1.68 16.87
N PRO A 334 16.55 1.03 18.02
CA PRO A 334 15.24 1.03 18.69
C PRO A 334 14.75 2.44 19.03
N LEU A 335 13.53 2.78 18.58
CA LEU A 335 12.86 4.04 18.92
C LEU A 335 12.01 3.92 20.19
N THR A 336 11.57 2.70 20.50
CA THR A 336 10.77 2.35 21.68
C THR A 336 11.40 1.15 22.40
N SER A 337 10.98 0.91 23.65
CA SER A 337 11.14 -0.40 24.29
C SER A 337 10.34 -1.48 23.53
N GLU A 338 10.48 -2.75 23.95
CA GLU A 338 9.44 -3.72 23.59
C GLU A 338 8.12 -3.29 24.21
N LEU A 339 7.06 -3.29 23.41
CA LEU A 339 5.72 -2.94 23.82
C LEU A 339 4.83 -4.18 23.67
N ASN A 340 3.90 -4.36 24.60
CA ASN A 340 2.88 -5.38 24.51
C ASN A 340 1.55 -4.72 24.13
N ALA A 341 1.10 -4.91 22.90
CA ALA A 341 -0.18 -4.41 22.42
C ALA A 341 -1.40 -5.01 23.15
N SER A 342 -1.25 -5.99 24.05
CA SER A 342 -2.32 -6.39 24.97
C SER A 342 -2.44 -5.49 26.21
N ASN A 343 -1.47 -4.60 26.46
CA ASN A 343 -1.45 -3.66 27.58
C ASN A 343 -1.88 -2.25 27.11
N LEU A 344 -2.77 -1.60 27.88
CA LEU A 344 -3.35 -0.30 27.50
C LEU A 344 -2.35 0.85 27.50
N VAL A 345 -1.38 0.87 28.43
CA VAL A 345 -0.32 1.90 28.47
C VAL A 345 0.63 1.75 27.28
N ASP A 346 0.93 0.52 26.89
CA ASP A 346 1.73 0.24 25.70
C ASP A 346 0.96 0.61 24.42
N ARG A 347 -0.35 0.38 24.35
CA ARG A 347 -1.20 0.86 23.23
C ARG A 347 -1.18 2.37 23.12
N PHE A 348 -1.24 3.09 24.24
CA PHE A 348 -1.04 4.53 24.23
C PHE A 348 0.33 4.90 23.67
N THR A 349 1.39 4.18 24.07
CA THR A 349 2.75 4.40 23.56
C THR A 349 2.86 4.16 22.06
N ILE A 350 2.15 3.15 21.52
CA ILE A 350 2.03 2.91 20.07
C ILE A 350 1.33 4.09 19.39
N LEU A 351 0.16 4.50 19.88
CA LEU A 351 -0.60 5.62 19.31
C LEU A 351 0.17 6.94 19.35
N ARG A 352 0.87 7.22 20.46
CA ARG A 352 1.76 8.38 20.58
C ARG A 352 2.84 8.34 19.51
N THR A 353 3.47 7.19 19.33
CA THR A 353 4.49 6.98 18.30
C THR A 353 3.91 7.26 16.91
N VAL A 354 2.73 6.73 16.58
CA VAL A 354 2.05 6.95 15.29
C VAL A 354 1.69 8.42 15.06
N VAL A 355 1.22 9.13 16.08
CA VAL A 355 0.98 10.60 16.01
C VAL A 355 2.29 11.34 15.72
N ASN A 356 3.38 10.99 16.40
CA ASN A 356 4.68 11.64 16.16
C ASN A 356 5.28 11.27 14.80
N ILE A 357 5.04 10.07 14.28
CA ILE A 357 5.37 9.69 12.89
C ILE A 357 4.61 10.59 11.91
N ALA A 358 3.30 10.80 12.10
CA ALA A 358 2.51 11.71 11.26
C ALA A 358 3.05 13.15 11.30
N ARG A 359 3.46 13.63 12.48
CA ARG A 359 4.09 14.95 12.65
C ARG A 359 5.45 15.03 11.94
N ILE A 360 6.28 13.98 12.00
CA ILE A 360 7.54 13.91 11.23
C ILE A 360 7.25 13.97 9.74
N ILE A 361 6.30 13.18 9.24
CA ILE A 361 5.89 13.17 7.82
C ILE A 361 5.49 14.58 7.37
N LEU A 362 4.64 15.26 8.15
CA LEU A 362 4.20 16.63 7.87
C LEU A 362 5.37 17.64 7.91
N THR A 363 6.36 17.42 8.78
CA THR A 363 7.52 18.30 8.90
C THR A 363 8.45 18.19 7.70
N ILE A 364 8.66 16.98 7.18
CA ILE A 364 9.58 16.76 6.06
C ILE A 364 8.92 16.97 4.69
N SER A 365 7.59 16.89 4.58
CA SER A 365 6.87 16.77 3.30
C SER A 365 7.23 17.85 2.29
N ASP A 366 7.44 19.08 2.74
CA ASP A 366 7.72 20.24 1.88
C ASP A 366 9.15 20.20 1.29
N ASN A 367 10.04 19.39 1.87
CA ASN A 367 11.44 19.28 1.49
C ASN A 367 11.75 18.05 0.61
N ILE A 368 10.73 17.26 0.24
CA ILE A 368 10.89 16.05 -0.56
C ILE A 368 10.96 16.39 -2.05
N PRO A 369 12.05 16.03 -2.76
CA PRO A 369 12.16 16.25 -4.20
C PRO A 369 11.14 15.43 -5.00
N ASN A 370 10.56 16.02 -6.05
CA ASN A 370 9.66 15.31 -6.97
C ASN A 370 10.41 14.31 -7.89
N THR A 371 11.73 14.35 -7.89
CA THR A 371 12.62 13.51 -8.72
C THR A 371 12.89 12.13 -8.12
N LEU A 372 12.52 11.89 -6.87
CA LEU A 372 12.76 10.60 -6.21
C LEU A 372 12.05 9.45 -6.93
N ILE A 373 12.65 8.26 -6.86
CA ILE A 373 12.00 7.02 -7.24
C ILE A 373 11.21 6.48 -6.03
N PRO A 374 9.91 6.19 -6.17
CA PRO A 374 9.13 5.64 -5.07
C PRO A 374 9.42 4.14 -4.89
N LEU A 375 10.36 3.84 -4.00
CA LEU A 375 10.78 2.48 -3.64
C LEU A 375 9.57 1.66 -3.14
N GLY A 376 9.41 0.45 -3.66
CA GLY A 376 8.34 -0.49 -3.29
C GLY A 376 6.95 -0.17 -3.85
N LYS A 377 6.78 0.96 -4.56
CA LYS A 377 5.50 1.39 -5.12
C LYS A 377 5.36 0.91 -6.56
N ARG A 378 4.28 0.19 -6.86
CA ARG A 378 3.95 -0.23 -8.22
C ARG A 378 3.38 0.96 -9.00
N GLN A 379 4.05 1.32 -10.10
CA GLN A 379 3.67 2.45 -10.94
C GLN A 379 3.27 1.97 -12.34
N LYS A 380 2.16 2.48 -12.87
CA LYS A 380 1.79 2.25 -14.27
C LYS A 380 2.56 3.24 -15.16
N LEU A 381 3.33 2.71 -16.11
CA LEU A 381 4.08 3.49 -17.11
C LEU A 381 3.74 2.96 -18.51
N GLY A 382 2.92 3.71 -19.24
CA GLY A 382 2.35 3.25 -20.51
C GLY A 382 1.54 1.96 -20.31
N HIS A 383 1.94 0.92 -21.03
CA HIS A 383 1.34 -0.41 -20.98
C HIS A 383 2.02 -1.36 -19.97
N SER A 384 2.99 -0.86 -19.19
CA SER A 384 3.73 -1.63 -18.19
C SER A 384 3.41 -1.19 -16.77
N PHE A 385 3.64 -2.08 -15.81
CA PHE A 385 3.76 -1.77 -14.40
C PHE A 385 5.21 -1.95 -13.96
N ILE A 386 5.79 -0.94 -13.32
CA ILE A 386 7.17 -0.91 -12.86
C ILE A 386 7.19 -0.78 -11.33
N THR A 387 8.00 -1.61 -10.67
CA THR A 387 8.23 -1.53 -9.22
C THR A 387 9.73 -1.56 -8.96
N PHE A 388 10.26 -0.51 -8.31
CA PHE A 388 11.64 -0.49 -7.85
C PHE A 388 11.73 -1.14 -6.47
N LEU A 389 12.67 -2.06 -6.28
CA LEU A 389 12.99 -2.70 -5.00
C LEU A 389 14.43 -2.34 -4.59
N SER A 390 14.92 -2.89 -3.48
CA SER A 390 16.27 -2.58 -2.94
C SER A 390 17.36 -2.74 -3.99
N ASP A 391 17.36 -3.87 -4.70
CA ASP A 391 18.45 -4.34 -5.54
C ASP A 391 18.03 -4.65 -6.98
N VAL A 392 16.73 -4.62 -7.27
CA VAL A 392 16.17 -4.96 -8.58
C VAL A 392 15.00 -4.05 -8.97
N VAL A 393 14.65 -4.09 -10.26
CA VAL A 393 13.44 -3.48 -10.83
C VAL A 393 12.58 -4.57 -11.44
N GLU A 394 11.32 -4.62 -11.04
CA GLU A 394 10.32 -5.50 -11.63
C GLU A 394 9.53 -4.76 -12.71
N LYS A 395 9.36 -5.38 -13.88
CA LYS A 395 8.46 -4.95 -14.94
C LYS A 395 7.42 -6.04 -15.20
N ILE A 396 6.15 -5.63 -15.22
CA ILE A 396 4.99 -6.48 -15.53
C ILE A 396 4.24 -5.89 -16.73
N ILE A 397 3.84 -6.73 -17.67
CA ILE A 397 3.00 -6.35 -18.82
C ILE A 397 1.84 -7.34 -18.92
N LEU A 398 0.62 -6.85 -19.15
CA LEU A 398 -0.53 -7.72 -19.40
C LEU A 398 -0.37 -8.42 -20.75
N LYS A 399 -0.89 -9.65 -20.88
CA LYS A 399 -0.84 -10.39 -22.16
C LYS A 399 -1.34 -9.56 -23.35
N VAL A 400 -2.42 -8.81 -23.15
CA VAL A 400 -3.07 -7.98 -24.18
C VAL A 400 -2.19 -6.83 -24.68
N ASP A 401 -1.24 -6.42 -23.85
CA ASP A 401 -0.36 -5.29 -24.07
C ASP A 401 1.03 -5.70 -24.56
N LEU A 402 1.38 -7.00 -24.47
CA LEU A 402 2.70 -7.48 -24.88
C LEU A 402 2.80 -7.53 -26.42
N PRO A 403 3.78 -6.86 -27.05
CA PRO A 403 3.93 -6.89 -28.50
C PRO A 403 4.26 -8.29 -29.04
N TYR A 404 3.69 -8.62 -30.20
CA TYR A 404 3.91 -9.90 -30.91
C TYR A 404 3.48 -11.13 -30.09
N ALA A 405 2.50 -10.97 -29.22
CA ALA A 405 1.97 -11.98 -28.30
C ALA A 405 1.03 -13.03 -28.92
N THR A 406 0.86 -13.05 -30.25
CA THR A 406 -0.02 -14.02 -30.95
C THR A 406 0.32 -15.46 -30.58
N ASN A 407 1.61 -15.77 -30.46
CA ASN A 407 2.10 -17.00 -29.84
C ASN A 407 2.99 -16.64 -28.65
N MET A 408 2.42 -16.73 -27.45
CA MET A 408 3.08 -16.31 -26.20
C MET A 408 4.35 -17.09 -25.90
N ASP A 409 4.34 -18.41 -26.06
CA ASP A 409 5.50 -19.23 -25.74
C ASP A 409 6.67 -18.90 -26.68
N ASN A 410 6.40 -18.72 -27.98
CA ASN A 410 7.40 -18.25 -28.94
C ASN A 410 7.91 -16.84 -28.63
N ARG A 411 7.01 -15.92 -28.21
CA ARG A 411 7.39 -14.54 -27.90
C ARG A 411 8.30 -14.47 -26.67
N VAL A 412 7.93 -15.16 -25.60
CA VAL A 412 8.73 -15.22 -24.36
C VAL A 412 10.07 -15.89 -24.63
N ASN A 413 10.10 -17.00 -25.38
CA ASN A 413 11.33 -17.66 -25.76
C ASN A 413 12.26 -16.76 -26.61
N PHE A 414 11.69 -15.97 -27.52
CA PHE A 414 12.47 -14.99 -28.27
C PHE A 414 13.08 -13.93 -27.36
N LEU A 415 12.27 -13.30 -26.49
CA LEU A 415 12.74 -12.27 -25.58
C LEU A 415 13.81 -12.80 -24.63
N LYS A 416 13.62 -14.04 -24.13
CA LYS A 416 14.62 -14.72 -23.30
C LYS A 416 15.98 -14.82 -24.00
N LYS A 417 16.01 -15.25 -25.27
CA LYS A 417 17.25 -15.30 -26.05
C LYS A 417 17.91 -13.92 -26.20
N MET A 418 17.11 -12.88 -26.43
CA MET A 418 17.62 -11.52 -26.58
C MET A 418 18.21 -10.98 -25.26
N TYR A 419 17.53 -11.19 -24.13
CA TYR A 419 18.04 -10.82 -22.81
C TYR A 419 19.28 -11.63 -22.40
N ASP A 420 19.28 -12.96 -22.63
CA ASP A 420 20.42 -13.82 -22.37
C ASP A 420 21.66 -13.37 -23.18
N TYR A 421 21.46 -12.92 -24.42
CA TYR A 421 22.52 -12.42 -25.27
C TYR A 421 23.09 -11.05 -24.84
N ALA A 422 22.26 -10.23 -24.17
CA ALA A 422 22.65 -8.93 -23.61
C ALA A 422 23.32 -9.03 -22.23
N LYS A 423 23.18 -10.18 -21.55
CA LYS A 423 23.71 -10.39 -20.20
C LYS A 423 25.23 -10.19 -20.16
N GLY A 424 25.69 -9.38 -19.20
CA GLY A 424 27.10 -9.05 -19.00
C GLY A 424 27.67 -8.02 -19.99
N HIS A 425 26.87 -7.47 -20.91
CA HIS A 425 27.36 -6.51 -21.90
C HIS A 425 27.00 -5.06 -21.54
N PRO A 426 27.99 -4.15 -21.52
CA PRO A 426 27.75 -2.74 -21.22
C PRO A 426 26.80 -2.06 -22.20
N GLY A 427 26.08 -1.04 -21.72
CA GLY A 427 25.11 -0.31 -22.53
C GLY A 427 23.77 -1.02 -22.75
N LEU A 428 23.61 -2.26 -22.28
CA LEU A 428 22.36 -3.02 -22.34
C LEU A 428 21.84 -3.39 -20.95
N VAL A 429 20.52 -3.49 -20.85
CA VAL A 429 19.81 -3.90 -19.64
C VAL A 429 20.27 -5.27 -19.14
N GLN A 430 20.45 -5.37 -17.82
CA GLN A 430 20.90 -6.57 -17.13
C GLN A 430 19.74 -7.22 -16.39
N VAL A 431 19.39 -8.44 -16.79
CA VAL A 431 18.28 -9.21 -16.20
C VAL A 431 18.76 -10.07 -15.04
N GLU A 432 18.00 -10.04 -13.95
CA GLU A 432 18.16 -10.95 -12.82
C GLU A 432 17.36 -12.23 -13.01
N LYS A 433 16.08 -12.09 -13.38
CA LYS A 433 15.15 -13.21 -13.53
C LYS A 433 14.16 -12.95 -14.68
N GLY A 434 13.86 -14.03 -15.41
CA GLY A 434 12.95 -14.00 -16.55
C GLY A 434 13.64 -13.59 -17.86
N PRO A 435 12.88 -13.21 -18.89
CA PRO A 435 11.42 -13.04 -18.91
C PRO A 435 10.62 -14.32 -18.73
N LEU A 436 9.45 -14.22 -18.10
CA LEU A 436 8.51 -15.32 -17.86
C LEU A 436 7.09 -14.87 -18.17
N PHE A 437 6.22 -15.82 -18.52
CA PHE A 437 4.79 -15.58 -18.63
C PHE A 437 4.04 -16.47 -17.64
N ASP A 438 3.30 -15.83 -16.75
CA ASP A 438 2.39 -16.49 -15.81
C ASP A 438 1.03 -16.67 -16.50
N LYS A 439 0.74 -17.91 -16.91
CA LYS A 439 -0.51 -18.27 -17.59
C LYS A 439 -1.73 -18.09 -16.68
N GLY A 440 -1.59 -18.32 -15.38
CA GLY A 440 -2.68 -18.19 -14.41
C GLY A 440 -3.10 -16.74 -14.19
N LYS A 441 -2.11 -15.83 -14.17
CA LYS A 441 -2.35 -14.39 -13.99
C LYS A 441 -2.48 -13.62 -15.31
N GLY A 442 -2.11 -14.22 -16.44
CA GLY A 442 -2.13 -13.56 -17.75
C GLY A 442 -1.11 -12.43 -17.87
N ILE A 443 0.03 -12.55 -17.18
CA ILE A 443 1.06 -11.50 -17.12
C ILE A 443 2.43 -11.97 -17.60
N TYR A 444 3.10 -11.12 -18.36
CA TYR A 444 4.53 -11.21 -18.63
C TYR A 444 5.30 -10.47 -17.53
N ARG A 445 6.40 -11.05 -17.06
CA ARG A 445 7.25 -10.50 -16.01
C ARG A 445 8.73 -10.62 -16.37
N VAL A 446 9.49 -9.56 -16.12
CA VAL A 446 10.95 -9.55 -16.14
C VAL A 446 11.48 -8.77 -14.94
N VAL A 447 12.57 -9.25 -14.33
CA VAL A 447 13.23 -8.63 -13.18
C VAL A 447 14.64 -8.25 -13.59
N MET A 448 15.01 -7.00 -13.38
CA MET A 448 16.26 -6.41 -13.87
C MET A 448 17.14 -5.98 -12.71
N LYS A 449 18.46 -6.18 -12.83
CA LYS A 449 19.48 -5.56 -11.95
C LYS A 449 19.73 -4.09 -12.30
N THR A 450 19.51 -3.71 -13.56
CA THR A 450 19.67 -2.32 -14.00
C THR A 450 18.65 -1.41 -13.30
N ARG A 451 19.15 -0.58 -12.38
CA ARG A 451 18.39 0.44 -11.63
C ARG A 451 18.81 1.82 -12.11
N GLY A 452 18.11 2.35 -13.11
CA GLY A 452 18.42 3.66 -13.68
C GLY A 452 17.25 4.64 -13.61
N ILE A 453 17.58 5.92 -13.68
CA ILE A 453 16.64 7.05 -13.81
C ILE A 453 16.54 7.51 -15.26
N PRO A 454 15.50 8.27 -15.65
CA PRO A 454 15.46 8.92 -16.95
C PRO A 454 16.75 9.71 -17.22
N CYS A 455 17.39 9.48 -18.37
CA CYS A 455 18.72 10.04 -18.64
C CYS A 455 18.73 11.55 -18.94
N VAL A 456 17.57 12.14 -19.26
CA VAL A 456 17.45 13.50 -19.80
C VAL A 456 18.05 14.57 -18.88
N SER A 457 18.01 14.38 -17.56
CA SER A 457 18.60 15.31 -16.57
C SER A 457 20.12 15.36 -16.62
N GLU A 458 20.77 14.29 -17.07
CA GLU A 458 22.23 14.17 -17.10
C GLU A 458 22.84 14.60 -18.44
N LEU A 459 22.03 14.71 -19.48
CA LEU A 459 22.45 15.14 -20.80
C LEU A 459 22.61 16.67 -20.89
N LYS A 460 23.45 17.28 -20.05
CA LYS A 460 23.53 18.75 -19.89
C LYS A 460 24.25 19.45 -21.04
N ASN A 461 25.18 18.76 -21.67
CA ASN A 461 26.01 19.28 -22.75
C ASN A 461 26.37 18.17 -23.73
N GLU A 462 27.07 18.55 -24.80
CA GLU A 462 27.46 17.66 -25.88
C GLU A 462 28.36 16.50 -25.41
N ASN A 463 29.21 16.70 -24.40
CA ASN A 463 30.05 15.63 -23.86
C ASN A 463 29.20 14.55 -23.19
N ASN A 464 28.18 14.94 -22.41
CA ASN A 464 27.26 13.97 -21.81
C ASN A 464 26.45 13.20 -22.87
N VAL A 465 26.04 13.89 -23.95
CA VAL A 465 25.39 13.23 -25.10
C VAL A 465 26.34 12.25 -25.77
N ARG A 466 27.62 12.61 -25.96
CA ARG A 466 28.65 11.72 -26.52
C ARG A 466 28.89 10.49 -25.65
N GLU A 467 28.95 10.64 -24.33
CA GLU A 467 29.07 9.53 -23.37
C GLU A 467 27.87 8.57 -23.46
N MET A 468 26.65 9.11 -23.47
CA MET A 468 25.45 8.31 -23.71
C MET A 468 25.56 7.54 -25.03
N MET A 469 25.98 8.22 -26.10
CA MET A 469 26.11 7.59 -27.41
C MET A 469 27.16 6.47 -27.42
N LYS A 470 28.31 6.64 -26.76
CA LYS A 470 29.29 5.55 -26.59
C LYS A 470 28.64 4.32 -25.98
N CYS A 471 27.89 4.50 -24.90
CA CYS A 471 27.23 3.40 -24.20
C CYS A 471 26.18 2.70 -25.07
N ILE A 472 25.27 3.47 -25.68
CA ILE A 472 24.17 2.92 -26.49
C ILE A 472 24.71 2.25 -27.76
N LEU A 473 25.71 2.83 -28.42
CA LEU A 473 26.34 2.21 -29.59
C LEU A 473 27.08 0.92 -29.24
N THR A 474 27.70 0.84 -28.06
CA THR A 474 28.34 -0.38 -27.56
C THR A 474 27.30 -1.50 -27.39
N GLY A 475 26.17 -1.18 -26.78
CA GLY A 475 25.06 -2.12 -26.63
C GLY A 475 24.43 -2.53 -27.96
N LEU A 476 24.20 -1.58 -28.87
CA LEU A 476 23.64 -1.87 -30.19
C LEU A 476 24.57 -2.74 -31.04
N ALA A 477 25.88 -2.46 -31.04
CA ALA A 477 26.87 -3.29 -31.73
C ALA A 477 26.78 -4.75 -31.25
N ARG A 478 26.63 -4.95 -29.93
CA ARG A 478 26.38 -6.27 -29.37
C ARG A 478 25.08 -6.87 -29.92
N LEU A 479 23.92 -6.22 -29.73
CA LEU A 479 22.63 -6.77 -30.20
C LEU A 479 22.65 -7.12 -31.70
N HIS A 480 23.23 -6.25 -32.53
CA HIS A 480 23.31 -6.41 -33.98
C HIS A 480 24.18 -7.61 -34.36
N GLN A 481 25.27 -7.87 -33.65
CA GLN A 481 26.08 -9.09 -33.80
C GLN A 481 25.26 -10.36 -33.55
N GLY A 482 24.30 -10.30 -32.62
CA GLY A 482 23.37 -11.39 -32.31
C GLY A 482 22.19 -11.52 -33.27
N ASN A 483 22.18 -10.73 -34.36
CA ASN A 483 21.07 -10.64 -35.31
C ASN A 483 19.76 -10.12 -34.68
N PHE A 484 19.85 -9.37 -33.58
CA PHE A 484 18.72 -8.70 -32.93
C PHE A 484 18.65 -7.21 -33.30
N VAL A 485 17.43 -6.68 -33.35
CA VAL A 485 17.13 -5.25 -33.50
C VAL A 485 16.19 -4.81 -32.40
N HIS A 486 16.38 -3.59 -31.88
CA HIS A 486 15.61 -3.08 -30.74
C HIS A 486 14.21 -2.61 -31.13
N ARG A 487 14.09 -1.94 -32.27
CA ARG A 487 12.84 -1.45 -32.89
C ARG A 487 12.15 -0.29 -32.20
N ASP A 488 12.43 -0.02 -30.92
CA ASP A 488 11.88 1.13 -30.18
C ASP A 488 12.99 2.01 -29.57
N ILE A 489 13.95 2.46 -30.37
CA ILE A 489 15.01 3.37 -29.90
C ILE A 489 14.45 4.79 -29.72
N ARG A 490 14.44 5.26 -28.47
CA ARG A 490 13.97 6.60 -28.07
C ARG A 490 14.46 6.95 -26.67
N LEU A 491 14.50 8.24 -26.32
CA LEU A 491 15.01 8.71 -25.02
C LEU A 491 14.35 8.05 -23.80
N PRO A 492 13.03 7.80 -23.75
CA PRO A 492 12.42 7.10 -22.61
C PRO A 492 12.96 5.69 -22.37
N ASN A 493 13.55 5.06 -23.38
CA ASN A 493 14.11 3.70 -23.30
C ASN A 493 15.63 3.72 -23.02
N VAL A 494 16.17 4.88 -22.64
CA VAL A 494 17.55 5.04 -22.17
C VAL A 494 17.53 5.54 -20.74
N VAL A 495 18.15 4.77 -19.84
CA VAL A 495 18.27 5.13 -18.43
C VAL A 495 19.71 5.47 -18.07
N TYR A 496 19.87 6.43 -17.16
CA TYR A 496 21.14 6.73 -16.52
C TYR A 496 21.26 5.92 -15.22
N VAL A 497 22.36 5.19 -15.08
CA VAL A 497 22.73 4.38 -13.91
C VAL A 497 23.91 5.07 -13.24
N PRO A 498 23.70 5.76 -12.10
CA PRO A 498 24.81 6.34 -11.33
C PRO A 498 25.81 5.26 -10.92
N GLU A 499 27.10 5.61 -10.90
CA GLU A 499 28.18 4.75 -10.36
C GLU A 499 28.28 3.36 -11.00
N SER A 500 28.06 3.28 -12.32
CA SER A 500 28.24 2.04 -13.07
C SER A 500 29.68 1.51 -12.93
N PRO A 501 29.91 0.24 -12.54
CA PRO A 501 31.25 -0.32 -12.29
C PRO A 501 32.21 -0.15 -13.47
N ASP A 502 31.67 -0.24 -14.68
CA ASP A 502 32.45 -0.19 -15.92
C ASP A 502 32.49 1.21 -16.56
N LYS A 503 32.04 2.25 -15.84
CA LYS A 503 31.84 3.63 -16.35
C LYS A 503 30.83 3.75 -17.51
N PHE A 504 30.02 2.71 -17.74
CA PHE A 504 28.90 2.74 -18.68
C PHE A 504 27.62 3.17 -17.96
N ASN A 505 27.45 4.49 -17.83
CA ASN A 505 26.35 5.07 -17.05
C ASN A 505 25.03 5.15 -17.82
N TYR A 506 24.99 4.81 -19.12
CA TYR A 506 23.75 4.85 -19.90
C TYR A 506 23.42 3.45 -20.42
N VAL A 507 22.16 3.04 -20.25
CA VAL A 507 21.71 1.69 -20.54
C VAL A 507 20.45 1.72 -21.38
N LEU A 508 20.47 0.98 -22.50
CA LEU A 508 19.30 0.74 -23.33
C LEU A 508 18.42 -0.33 -22.68
N ILE A 509 17.15 0.00 -22.47
CA ILE A 509 16.13 -0.86 -21.86
C ILE A 509 14.94 -1.07 -22.81
N ASP A 510 13.94 -1.85 -22.38
CA ASP A 510 12.65 -2.05 -23.11
C ASP A 510 12.76 -2.89 -24.40
N PHE A 511 13.25 -4.13 -24.27
CA PHE A 511 13.41 -5.06 -25.39
C PHE A 511 12.08 -5.65 -25.89
N GLU A 512 10.95 -5.32 -25.27
CA GLU A 512 9.66 -5.91 -25.56
C GLU A 512 9.09 -5.59 -26.95
N HIS A 513 9.69 -4.68 -27.72
CA HIS A 513 9.43 -4.51 -29.15
C HIS A 513 10.47 -5.17 -30.07
N GLY A 514 11.56 -5.69 -29.50
CA GLY A 514 12.70 -6.26 -30.20
C GLY A 514 12.37 -7.49 -31.04
N PHE A 515 13.12 -7.67 -32.12
CA PHE A 515 12.94 -8.76 -33.08
C PHE A 515 14.25 -9.19 -33.77
N CYS A 516 14.25 -10.27 -34.53
CA CYS A 516 15.31 -10.58 -35.48
C CYS A 516 15.41 -9.50 -36.57
N ASN A 517 16.64 -9.19 -36.97
CA ASN A 517 16.94 -8.34 -38.11
C ASN A 517 16.25 -8.83 -39.40
N ARG A 518 15.88 -7.90 -40.29
CA ARG A 518 15.23 -8.15 -41.60
C ARG A 518 13.89 -8.88 -41.51
N ARG A 519 13.13 -8.68 -40.44
CA ARG A 519 11.73 -9.12 -40.33
C ARG A 519 10.81 -8.08 -40.95
N ALA A 520 9.81 -8.54 -41.71
CA ALA A 520 8.76 -7.68 -42.23
C ALA A 520 8.01 -7.03 -41.06
N CYS A 521 7.82 -5.71 -41.16
CA CYS A 521 7.27 -4.91 -40.08
C CYS A 521 5.90 -4.36 -40.49
N ASN A 522 4.83 -4.99 -40.02
CA ASN A 522 3.46 -4.58 -40.33
C ASN A 522 2.95 -3.48 -39.37
N GLU A 523 3.64 -3.26 -38.26
CA GLU A 523 3.31 -2.25 -37.26
C GLU A 523 4.19 -1.00 -37.45
N LYS A 524 3.60 0.19 -37.41
CA LYS A 524 4.32 1.47 -37.35
C LYS A 524 4.22 2.02 -35.93
N LEU A 525 5.31 1.96 -35.16
CA LEU A 525 5.39 2.57 -33.84
C LEU A 525 5.39 4.10 -33.96
N SER A 526 5.04 4.81 -32.87
CA SER A 526 4.79 6.25 -32.84
C SER A 526 6.00 7.16 -33.19
N GLY A 527 7.16 6.60 -33.54
CA GLY A 527 8.33 7.32 -34.03
C GLY A 527 8.76 6.96 -35.45
N TYR A 528 8.04 6.05 -36.12
CA TYR A 528 8.39 5.57 -37.45
C TYR A 528 7.94 6.57 -38.51
N ASP A 529 8.77 6.75 -39.52
CA ASP A 529 8.50 7.49 -40.74
C ASP A 529 8.85 6.64 -41.97
N ASP A 530 8.69 7.23 -43.16
CA ASP A 530 8.91 6.54 -44.43
C ASP A 530 10.37 6.11 -44.65
N ASN A 531 11.30 6.72 -43.92
CA ASN A 531 12.72 6.37 -43.96
C ASN A 531 13.09 5.32 -42.93
N THR A 532 12.20 4.93 -42.01
CA THR A 532 12.54 4.00 -40.93
C THR A 532 12.69 2.56 -41.45
N LEU A 533 11.80 2.12 -42.32
CA LEU A 533 11.87 0.79 -42.95
C LEU A 533 12.71 0.82 -44.22
N THR A 534 13.10 -0.34 -44.73
CA THR A 534 13.59 -0.46 -46.12
C THR A 534 12.44 -0.23 -47.09
N THR A 535 12.73 0.04 -48.37
CA THR A 535 11.71 0.09 -49.44
C THR A 535 10.86 -1.18 -49.54
N ALA A 536 11.41 -2.33 -49.15
CA ALA A 536 10.69 -3.60 -49.10
C ALA A 536 9.95 -3.88 -47.76
N GLY A 537 9.81 -2.88 -46.86
CA GLY A 537 9.03 -2.99 -45.62
C GLY A 537 9.71 -3.71 -44.45
N TYR A 538 11.02 -3.97 -44.53
CA TYR A 538 11.79 -4.62 -43.45
C TYR A 538 12.34 -3.62 -42.44
N TYR A 539 12.35 -4.01 -41.16
CA TYR A 539 13.13 -3.34 -40.12
C TYR A 539 14.51 -3.99 -40.00
N THR A 540 15.57 -3.18 -39.91
CA THR A 540 16.95 -3.66 -39.95
C THR A 540 17.85 -3.04 -38.88
N THR A 541 19.09 -3.52 -38.76
CA THR A 541 20.09 -2.90 -37.87
C THR A 541 20.30 -1.43 -38.20
N THR A 542 20.31 -1.03 -39.47
CA THR A 542 20.40 0.38 -39.87
C THR A 542 19.12 1.17 -39.60
N SER A 543 17.97 0.49 -39.42
CA SER A 543 16.75 1.13 -38.90
C SER A 543 16.89 1.51 -37.42
N ASP A 544 17.55 0.69 -36.58
CA ASP A 544 17.89 1.11 -35.20
C ASP A 544 18.83 2.34 -35.22
N MET A 545 19.83 2.34 -36.11
CA MET A 545 20.77 3.46 -36.26
C MET A 545 20.07 4.74 -36.73
N TYR A 546 19.09 4.62 -37.64
CA TYR A 546 18.25 5.73 -38.07
C TYR A 546 17.44 6.32 -36.90
N GLN A 547 16.78 5.47 -36.11
CA GLN A 547 16.02 5.89 -34.93
C GLN A 547 16.93 6.54 -33.88
N LEU A 548 18.16 6.03 -33.73
CA LEU A 548 19.17 6.65 -32.87
C LEU A 548 19.56 8.05 -33.36
N GLY A 549 19.70 8.24 -34.67
CA GLY A 549 19.90 9.55 -35.29
C GLY A 549 18.75 10.52 -35.00
N LYS A 550 17.49 10.08 -35.17
CA LYS A 550 16.30 10.87 -34.80
C LYS A 550 16.26 11.22 -33.32
N MET A 551 16.65 10.28 -32.46
CA MET A 551 16.75 10.52 -31.02
C MET A 551 17.76 11.62 -30.70
N LEU A 552 18.91 11.66 -31.39
CA LEU A 552 19.91 12.71 -31.24
C LEU A 552 19.49 14.04 -31.86
N GLU A 553 18.76 14.03 -32.97
CA GLU A 553 18.21 15.24 -33.58
C GLU A 553 17.29 15.99 -32.61
N ALA A 554 16.50 15.26 -31.81
CA ALA A 554 15.69 15.83 -30.73
C ALA A 554 16.54 16.48 -29.61
N LEU A 555 17.84 16.18 -29.54
CA LEU A 555 18.82 16.80 -28.63
C LEU A 555 19.71 17.83 -29.33
N SER A 556 19.37 18.29 -30.54
CA SER A 556 20.19 19.22 -31.33
C SER A 556 20.60 20.49 -30.59
N SER A 557 19.76 21.03 -29.71
CA SER A 557 20.11 22.19 -28.87
C SER A 557 21.26 21.94 -27.90
N ARG A 558 21.59 20.68 -27.62
CA ARG A 558 22.70 20.24 -26.76
C ARG A 558 23.92 19.78 -27.57
N ILE A 559 23.84 19.77 -28.89
CA ILE A 559 24.89 19.37 -29.83
C ILE A 559 25.26 20.59 -30.68
N SER A 560 26.30 21.29 -30.26
CA SER A 560 26.74 22.54 -30.87
C SER A 560 27.74 22.37 -32.00
N SER A 561 28.54 21.30 -31.97
CA SER A 561 29.62 21.12 -32.96
C SER A 561 29.11 20.68 -34.32
N ASP A 562 29.78 21.16 -35.38
CA ASP A 562 29.53 20.71 -36.76
C ASP A 562 29.77 19.21 -36.92
N GLN A 563 30.77 18.67 -36.21
CA GLN A 563 31.05 17.24 -36.19
C GLN A 563 29.88 16.44 -35.59
N GLY A 564 29.27 16.94 -34.52
CA GLY A 564 28.11 16.30 -33.89
C GLY A 564 26.88 16.36 -34.80
N ARG A 565 26.62 17.51 -35.42
CA ARG A 565 25.53 17.65 -36.39
C ARG A 565 25.74 16.73 -37.61
N GLY A 566 26.97 16.65 -38.13
CA GLY A 566 27.33 15.74 -39.21
C GLY A 566 27.12 14.26 -38.83
N PHE A 567 27.51 13.88 -37.61
CA PHE A 567 27.29 12.51 -37.12
C PHE A 567 25.81 12.12 -37.05
N VAL A 568 24.93 13.04 -36.65
CA VAL A 568 23.46 12.81 -36.64
C VAL A 568 22.94 12.54 -38.04
N GLU A 569 23.37 13.31 -39.04
CA GLU A 569 22.96 13.12 -40.43
C GLU A 569 23.51 11.81 -41.02
N GLU A 570 24.74 11.41 -40.66
CA GLU A 570 25.28 10.13 -41.07
C GLU A 570 24.49 8.94 -40.50
N LEU A 571 24.04 9.01 -39.25
CA LEU A 571 23.14 8.00 -38.66
C LEU A 571 21.80 7.94 -39.41
N LYS A 572 21.18 9.10 -39.67
CA LYS A 572 19.92 9.21 -40.42
C LYS A 572 20.06 8.78 -41.89
N SER A 573 21.26 8.81 -42.45
CA SER A 573 21.52 8.30 -43.81
C SER A 573 21.53 6.77 -43.91
N LYS A 574 21.45 6.05 -42.77
CA LYS A 574 21.54 4.58 -42.67
C LYS A 574 22.85 3.97 -43.18
N LYS A 575 23.91 4.78 -43.33
CA LYS A 575 25.23 4.32 -43.81
C LYS A 575 26.13 3.79 -42.69
N LEU A 576 25.90 4.24 -41.45
CA LEU A 576 26.68 3.79 -40.29
C LEU A 576 26.06 2.55 -39.64
N THR A 577 26.89 1.53 -39.40
CA THR A 577 26.61 0.48 -38.42
C THR A 577 27.01 0.96 -37.03
N ALA A 578 26.54 0.29 -35.97
CA ALA A 578 26.93 0.62 -34.60
C ALA A 578 28.46 0.53 -34.40
N GLU A 579 29.12 -0.48 -34.98
CA GLU A 579 30.58 -0.65 -34.91
C GLU A 579 31.35 0.46 -35.62
N LEU A 580 30.86 0.92 -36.78
CA LEU A 580 31.46 2.04 -37.51
C LEU A 580 31.24 3.36 -36.77
N ALA A 581 30.04 3.57 -36.22
CA ALA A 581 29.70 4.75 -35.44
C ALA A 581 30.58 4.88 -34.18
N LEU A 582 30.92 3.76 -33.51
CA LEU A 582 31.87 3.77 -32.37
C LEU A 582 33.27 4.28 -32.74
N LYS A 583 33.68 4.14 -34.01
CA LYS A 583 34.97 4.60 -34.50
C LYS A 583 34.93 6.05 -35.02
N HIS A 584 33.74 6.65 -35.08
CA HIS A 584 33.56 8.00 -35.62
C HIS A 584 34.32 9.04 -34.79
N SER A 585 34.88 10.05 -35.47
CA SER A 585 35.73 11.09 -34.86
C SER A 585 34.99 11.86 -33.77
N TRP A 586 33.71 12.19 -33.97
CA TRP A 586 32.88 12.85 -32.96
C TRP A 586 32.74 12.02 -31.68
N ILE A 587 32.66 10.69 -31.78
CA ILE A 587 32.56 9.79 -30.62
C ILE A 587 33.91 9.74 -29.89
N ASN A 588 35.01 9.60 -30.62
CA ASN A 588 36.35 9.49 -30.04
C ASN A 588 37.05 10.83 -29.83
N HIS A 589 36.33 11.95 -29.92
CA HIS A 589 36.89 13.26 -29.70
C HIS A 589 37.36 13.38 -28.25
N SER A 590 38.66 13.63 -28.07
CA SER A 590 39.24 13.96 -26.77
C SER A 590 38.68 15.30 -26.33
N SER A 591 37.96 15.32 -25.22
CA SER A 591 37.48 16.53 -24.57
C SER A 591 38.62 17.32 -23.93
#